data_AF-R7FGW5-F1
#
_entry.id   AF-R7FGW5-F1
#
_cell.length_a   1.000
_cell.length_b   1.000
_cell.length_c   1.000
_cell.angle_alpha   90.00
_cell.angle_beta   90.00
_cell.angle_gamma   90.00
#
_symmetry.space_group_name_H-M   'P 1'
#
loop_
_entity.id
_entity.type
_entity.pdbx_description
1 polymer ?
#
loop_
_entity_poly.entity_id
_entity_poly.type
_entity_poly.pdbx_seq_one_letter_code
_entity_poly.pdbx_strand_id
1 'polypeptide(L)'
;MEEFKKEQLIKEKSEIEKEMELIKNIIKTREELKSDNKNFEFAEQELVDYYIYHIKANQAKLDYLIKLAKANGITIDIINQIKYEKYDEEIG
;
A
#
# COMPACT_ATOMS: atom_id res chain seq x y z
N MET A 1 16.56 33.87 19.84
CA MET A 1 15.85 34.31 18.61
C MET A 1 15.15 33.07 18.09
N GLU A 2 13.83 32.96 18.31
CA GLU A 2 13.07 31.82 17.80
C GLU A 2 12.86 32.03 16.29
N GLU A 3 13.49 31.18 15.47
CA GLU A 3 13.26 31.17 14.03
C GLU A 3 11.86 30.63 13.74
N PHE A 4 10.93 31.51 13.38
CA PHE A 4 9.66 31.10 12.81
C PHE A 4 9.91 30.37 11.49
N LYS A 5 9.74 29.04 11.48
CA LYS A 5 9.67 28.27 10.23
C LYS A 5 8.42 28.71 9.48
N LYS A 6 8.63 29.32 8.31
CA LYS A 6 7.56 29.72 7.40
C LYS A 6 6.70 28.50 7.06
N GLU A 7 5.38 28.64 7.20
CA GLU A 7 4.41 27.58 6.91
C GLU A 7 4.62 27.08 5.47
N GLN A 8 4.91 25.79 5.32
CA GLN A 8 5.09 25.19 3.99
C GLN A 8 3.71 24.83 3.45
N LEU A 9 3.33 25.45 2.33
CA LEU A 9 2.11 25.11 1.59
C LEU A 9 2.20 23.65 1.12
N ILE A 10 1.33 22.78 1.63
CA ILE A 10 1.20 21.41 1.13
C ILE A 10 0.54 21.51 -0.25
N LYS A 11 1.27 21.14 -1.30
CA LYS A 11 0.71 21.09 -2.65
C LYS A 11 -0.36 20.00 -2.71
N GLU A 12 -1.58 20.36 -3.12
CA GLU A 12 -2.63 19.38 -3.36
C GLU A 12 -2.24 18.43 -4.50
N LYS A 13 -2.51 17.14 -4.31
CA LYS A 13 -2.35 16.12 -5.34
C LYS A 13 -3.49 16.25 -6.36
N SER A 14 -3.15 16.11 -7.63
CA SER A 14 -4.13 15.89 -8.70
C SER A 14 -4.85 14.55 -8.51
N GLU A 15 -5.99 14.38 -9.18
CA GLU A 15 -6.73 13.11 -9.10
C GLU A 15 -5.94 11.93 -9.65
N ILE A 16 -5.17 12.13 -10.74
CA ILE A 16 -4.28 11.08 -11.28
C ILE A 16 -3.23 10.67 -10.24
N GLU A 17 -2.63 11.62 -9.52
CA GLU A 17 -1.65 11.31 -8.47
C GLU A 17 -2.28 10.54 -7.31
N LYS A 18 -3.53 10.86 -6.94
CA LYS A 18 -4.29 10.14 -5.91
C LYS A 18 -4.64 8.73 -6.34
N GLU A 19 -5.06 8.53 -7.59
CA GLU A 19 -5.34 7.21 -8.17
C GLU A 19 -4.08 6.34 -8.23
N MET A 20 -2.96 6.90 -8.72
CA MET A 20 -1.67 6.20 -8.73
C MET A 20 -1.21 5.81 -7.33
N GLU A 21 -1.38 6.69 -6.34
CA GLU A 21 -1.05 6.39 -4.95
C GLU A 21 -1.95 5.29 -4.37
N LEU A 22 -3.25 5.32 -4.66
CA LEU A 22 -4.18 4.27 -4.25
C LEU A 22 -3.75 2.91 -4.82
N ILE A 23 -3.40 2.85 -6.10
CA ILE A 23 -2.94 1.63 -6.76
C ILE A 23 -1.62 1.14 -6.15
N LYS A 24 -0.66 2.04 -5.91
CA LYS A 24 0.60 1.71 -5.24
C LYS A 24 0.36 1.13 -3.85
N ASN A 25 -0.56 1.70 -3.08
CA ASN A 25 -0.91 1.22 -1.75
C ASN A 25 -1.57 -0.17 -1.79
N ILE A 26 -2.43 -0.44 -2.77
CA ILE A 26 -3.03 -1.77 -2.98
C ILE A 26 -1.93 -2.81 -3.25
N ILE A 27 -1.03 -2.52 -4.18
CA ILE A 27 0.06 -3.43 -4.54
C ILE A 27 0.96 -3.69 -3.33
N LYS A 28 1.38 -2.63 -2.64
CA LYS A 28 2.24 -2.73 -1.45
C LYS A 28 1.60 -3.56 -0.35
N THR A 29 0.36 -3.24 0.04
CA THR A 29 -0.34 -3.97 1.10
C THR A 29 -0.59 -5.44 0.74
N ARG A 30 -0.78 -5.77 -0.55
CA ARG A 30 -0.87 -7.17 -1.00
C ARG A 30 0.45 -7.91 -0.86
N GLU A 31 1.58 -7.28 -1.19
CA GLU A 31 2.91 -7.91 -1.02
C GLU A 31 3.32 -8.00 0.45
N GLU A 32 3.01 -6.99 1.28
CA GLU A 32 3.17 -7.03 2.75
C GLU A 32 2.39 -8.20 3.34
N LEU A 33 1.10 -8.31 3.01
CA LEU A 33 0.26 -9.42 3.47
C LEU A 33 0.85 -10.79 3.07
N LYS A 34 1.34 -10.92 1.83
CA LYS A 34 1.98 -12.15 1.35
C LYS A 34 3.24 -12.47 2.15
N SER A 35 4.07 -11.48 2.43
CA SER A 35 5.27 -11.63 3.25
C SER A 35 4.94 -12.00 4.69
N ASP A 36 3.96 -11.33 5.31
CA ASP A 36 3.53 -11.61 6.68
C ASP A 36 3.01 -13.04 6.82
N ASN A 37 2.19 -13.51 5.87
CA ASN A 37 1.73 -14.89 5.86
C ASN A 37 2.88 -15.90 5.72
N LYS A 38 3.83 -15.64 4.80
CA LYS A 38 4.99 -16.51 4.63
C LYS A 38 5.86 -16.55 5.89
N ASN A 39 6.09 -15.42 6.53
CA ASN A 39 6.92 -15.35 7.72
C ASN A 39 6.22 -15.94 8.95
N PHE A 40 4.89 -15.83 9.02
CA PHE A 40 4.07 -16.43 10.07
C PHE A 40 4.24 -17.95 10.14
N GLU A 41 4.38 -18.64 9.01
CA GLU A 41 4.63 -20.09 8.97
C GLU A 41 5.89 -20.52 9.72
N PHE A 42 6.85 -19.61 9.89
CA PHE A 42 8.13 -19.85 10.56
C PHE A 42 8.29 -18.99 11.83
N ALA A 43 7.21 -18.37 12.32
CA ALA A 43 7.29 -17.46 13.45
C ALA A 43 7.59 -18.19 14.77
N GLU A 44 8.56 -17.67 15.50
CA GLU A 44 8.79 -18.05 16.89
C GLU A 44 7.63 -17.56 17.78
N GLN A 45 7.45 -18.19 18.95
CA GLN A 45 6.29 -17.94 19.82
C GLN A 45 6.10 -16.47 20.18
N GLU A 46 7.19 -15.71 20.35
CA GLU A 46 7.17 -14.27 20.68
C GLU A 46 6.68 -13.38 19.51
N LEU A 47 6.72 -13.87 18.27
CA LEU A 47 6.35 -13.15 17.06
C LEU A 47 4.96 -13.53 16.52
N VAL A 48 4.31 -14.56 17.08
CA VAL A 48 3.00 -15.04 16.63
C VAL A 48 1.95 -13.93 16.67
N ASP A 49 1.81 -13.24 17.80
CA ASP A 49 0.82 -12.16 17.94
C ASP A 49 1.12 -10.97 17.03
N TYR A 50 2.41 -10.66 16.85
CA TYR A 50 2.86 -9.63 15.91
C TYR A 50 2.38 -9.94 14.49
N TYR A 51 2.68 -11.13 13.97
CA TYR A 51 2.28 -11.48 12.60
C TYR A 51 0.75 -11.65 12.47
N ILE A 52 0.04 -12.18 13.47
CA ILE A 52 -1.43 -12.25 13.45
C ILE A 52 -2.04 -10.85 13.35
N TYR A 53 -1.53 -9.89 14.13
CA TYR A 53 -1.99 -8.51 14.07
C TYR A 53 -1.74 -7.91 12.69
N HIS A 54 -0.52 -8.05 12.17
CA HIS A 54 -0.12 -7.52 10.86
C HIS A 54 -0.96 -8.12 9.72
N ILE A 55 -1.17 -9.44 9.71
CA ILE A 55 -2.01 -10.13 8.72
C ILE A 55 -3.43 -9.57 8.74
N LYS A 56 -4.05 -9.48 9.92
CA LYS A 56 -5.43 -8.99 10.05
C LYS A 56 -5.55 -7.52 9.65
N ALA A 57 -4.59 -6.69 10.05
CA ALA A 57 -4.55 -5.27 9.70
C ALA A 57 -4.39 -5.09 8.19
N ASN A 58 -3.48 -5.82 7.55
CA ASN A 58 -3.24 -5.75 6.11
C ASN A 58 -4.41 -6.33 5.30
N GLN A 59 -5.10 -7.37 5.78
CA GLN A 59 -6.36 -7.85 5.18
C GLN A 59 -7.45 -6.76 5.19
N ALA A 60 -7.73 -6.19 6.37
CA ALA A 60 -8.75 -5.15 6.50
C ALA A 60 -8.42 -3.90 5.66
N LYS A 61 -7.14 -3.50 5.64
CA LYS A 61 -6.65 -2.40 4.81
C LYS A 61 -6.81 -2.70 3.33
N LEU A 62 -6.43 -3.90 2.87
CA LEU A 62 -6.58 -4.29 1.47
C LEU A 62 -8.04 -4.28 1.04
N ASP A 63 -8.95 -4.83 1.86
CA ASP A 63 -10.39 -4.82 1.60
C ASP A 63 -10.94 -3.40 1.43
N TYR A 64 -10.52 -2.48 2.31
CA TYR A 64 -10.88 -1.07 2.20
C TYR A 64 -10.36 -0.43 0.92
N LEU A 65 -9.06 -0.61 0.61
CA LEU A 65 -8.44 -0.01 -0.58
C LEU A 65 -9.08 -0.53 -1.87
N ILE A 66 -9.43 -1.82 -1.94
CA ILE A 66 -10.13 -2.40 -3.09
C ILE A 66 -11.55 -1.83 -3.23
N LYS A 67 -12.28 -1.63 -2.13
CA LYS A 67 -13.59 -0.96 -2.17
C LYS A 67 -13.46 0.48 -2.67
N LEU A 68 -12.44 1.19 -2.20
CA LEU A 68 -12.16 2.57 -2.62
C LEU A 68 -11.78 2.65 -4.11
N ALA A 69 -10.92 1.75 -4.60
CA ALA A 69 -10.54 1.68 -6.00
C ALA A 69 -11.76 1.43 -6.90
N LYS A 70 -12.64 0.50 -6.52
CA LYS A 70 -13.90 0.25 -7.25
C LYS A 70 -14.82 1.47 -7.27
N ALA A 71 -14.94 2.19 -6.15
CA ALA A 71 -15.73 3.42 -6.08
C ALA A 71 -15.18 4.53 -6.99
N ASN A 72 -13.86 4.55 -7.21
CA ASN A 72 -13.17 5.47 -8.11
C ASN A 72 -13.08 4.97 -9.57
N GLY A 73 -13.74 3.86 -9.91
CA GLY A 73 -13.72 3.31 -11.28
C GLY A 73 -12.41 2.63 -11.70
N ILE A 74 -11.48 2.42 -10.76
CA ILE A 74 -10.21 1.73 -11.02
C ILE A 74 -10.46 0.22 -11.07
N THR A 75 -10.09 -0.42 -12.18
CA THR A 75 -10.27 -1.86 -12.38
C THR A 75 -9.01 -2.65 -12.02
N ILE A 76 -9.18 -3.97 -11.85
CA ILE A 76 -8.07 -4.90 -11.57
C ILE A 76 -7.05 -4.91 -12.72
N ASP A 77 -7.50 -4.73 -13.97
CA ASP A 77 -6.62 -4.72 -15.14
C ASP A 77 -5.62 -3.57 -15.09
N ILE A 78 -6.06 -2.37 -14.67
CA ILE A 78 -5.20 -1.20 -14.48
C ILE A 78 -4.17 -1.44 -13.37
N ILE A 79 -4.60 -2.06 -12.26
CA ILE A 79 -3.69 -2.41 -11.15
C ILE A 79 -2.61 -3.40 -11.61
N ASN A 80 -2.98 -4.40 -12.40
CA ASN A 80 -2.04 -5.36 -12.95
C ASN A 80 -1.07 -4.70 -13.93
N GLN A 81 -1.54 -3.82 -14.81
CA GLN A 81 -0.68 -3.09 -15.75
C GLN A 81 0.40 -2.28 -15.02
N ILE A 82 0.00 -1.46 -14.03
CA ILE A 82 0.94 -0.64 -13.25
C ILE A 82 1.92 -1.50 -12.44
N LYS A 83 1.47 -2.67 -11.97
CA LYS A 83 2.36 -3.64 -11.33
C LYS A 83 3.47 -4.04 -12.32
N TYR A 84 3.13 -4.47 -13.54
CA TYR A 84 4.12 -4.89 -14.54
C TYR A 84 5.06 -3.76 -14.96
N GLU A 85 4.55 -2.54 -15.19
CA GLU A 85 5.38 -1.37 -15.53
C GLU A 85 6.45 -1.09 -14.46
N LYS A 86 6.09 -1.24 -13.17
CA LYS A 86 7.06 -1.10 -12.07
C LYS A 86 8.07 -2.23 -11.97
N TYR A 87 7.67 -3.47 -12.30
CA TYR A 87 8.63 -4.58 -12.35
C TYR A 87 9.69 -4.34 -13.43
N ASP A 88 9.31 -3.81 -14.59
CA ASP A 88 10.26 -3.51 -15.67
C ASP A 88 11.21 -2.35 -15.30
N GLU A 89 10.74 -1.34 -14.57
CA GLU A 89 11.58 -0.23 -14.07
C GLU A 89 12.61 -0.65 -13.00
N GLU A 90 12.33 -1.69 -12.20
CA GLU A 90 13.23 -2.17 -11.12
C GLU A 90 14.32 -3.14 -11.62
N ILE A 91 14.17 -3.70 -12.82
CA ILE A 91 15.09 -4.69 -13.43
C ILE A 91 16.01 -4.02 -14.50
N GLY A 92 15.68 -2.81 -14.95
CA GLY A 92 16.39 -2.04 -15.98
C GLY A 92 17.61 -1.26 -15.52
#